data_AF-A0A1W1WU87-F1
#
_entry.id   AF-A0A1W1WU87-F1
#
_cell.length_a   1.000
_cell.length_b   1.000
_cell.length_c   1.000
_cell.angle_alpha   90.00
_cell.angle_beta   90.00
_cell.angle_gamma   90.00
#
_symmetry.space_group_name_H-M   'P 1'
#
loop_
_entity.id
_entity.type
_entity.pdbx_description
1 polymer ?
#
loop_
_entity_poly.entity_id
_entity_poly.type
_entity_poly.pdbx_seq_one_letter_code
_entity_poly.pdbx_strand_id
1 'polypeptide(L)'
;MAKTHSEIKLFHLHGTKDGVVSVAHITEPYGEGSEPVVSIGISLKGNALDPEWKVHIPYENIDDLIEALELAKKEFGKDYVPSEHATPLDNEEGIGGD
;
A
#
# COMPACT_ATOMS: atom_id res chain seq x y z
N MET A 1 9.11 -10.54 21.90
CA MET A 1 7.88 -11.38 21.77
C MET A 1 8.12 -12.27 20.54
N ALA A 2 7.12 -12.95 19.97
CA ALA A 2 7.30 -13.56 18.65
C ALA A 2 6.64 -12.66 17.59
N LYS A 3 7.19 -12.65 16.38
CA LYS A 3 6.54 -12.03 15.21
C LYS A 3 5.17 -12.66 15.00
N THR A 4 4.13 -11.84 15.04
CA THR A 4 2.74 -12.25 14.77
C THR A 4 2.21 -11.50 13.56
N HIS A 5 1.26 -12.12 12.86
CA HIS A 5 0.54 -11.51 11.75
C HIS A 5 -0.96 -11.67 12.01
N SER A 6 -1.62 -10.56 12.34
CA SER A 6 -3.05 -10.53 12.68
C SER A 6 -3.82 -9.81 11.60
N GLU A 7 -4.67 -10.54 10.87
CA GLU A 7 -5.52 -9.93 9.83
C GLU A 7 -6.55 -8.98 10.45
N ILE A 8 -6.62 -7.76 9.93
CA ILE A 8 -7.60 -6.74 10.31
C ILE A 8 -8.73 -6.74 9.29
N LYS A 9 -8.38 -6.79 8.00
CA LYS A 9 -9.34 -6.78 6.91
C LYS A 9 -8.80 -7.51 5.69
N LEU A 10 -9.68 -8.25 5.03
CA LEU A 10 -9.45 -8.83 3.72
C LEU A 10 -10.61 -8.47 2.80
N PHE A 11 -10.31 -8.02 1.59
CA PHE A 11 -11.32 -7.69 0.59
C PHE A 11 -10.82 -7.94 -0.82
N HIS A 12 -11.76 -8.04 -1.76
CA HIS A 12 -11.46 -8.32 -3.16
C HIS A 12 -10.77 -7.13 -3.85
N LEU A 13 -9.75 -7.42 -4.65
CA LEU A 13 -9.10 -6.43 -5.51
C LEU A 13 -9.94 -6.21 -6.77
N HIS A 14 -10.55 -5.04 -6.87
CA HIS A 14 -11.41 -4.68 -8.00
C HIS A 14 -10.68 -4.82 -9.35
N GLY A 15 -11.37 -5.36 -10.35
CA GLY A 15 -10.83 -5.58 -11.69
C GLY A 15 -10.03 -6.86 -11.86
N THR A 16 -9.96 -7.71 -10.82
CA THR A 16 -9.35 -9.03 -10.89
C THR A 16 -10.36 -10.13 -10.66
N LYS A 17 -10.02 -11.38 -10.99
CA LYS A 17 -10.87 -12.54 -10.71
C LYS A 17 -10.68 -13.03 -9.28
N ASP A 18 -9.42 -13.26 -8.91
CA ASP A 18 -9.05 -13.92 -7.66
C ASP A 18 -8.21 -13.00 -6.74
N GLY A 19 -7.97 -11.75 -7.16
CA GLY A 19 -7.10 -10.85 -6.42
C GLY A 19 -7.75 -10.33 -5.14
N VAL A 20 -6.90 -10.05 -4.16
CA VAL A 20 -7.29 -9.58 -2.83
C VAL A 20 -6.36 -8.46 -2.35
N VAL A 21 -6.92 -7.60 -1.51
CA VAL A 21 -6.19 -6.64 -0.69
C VAL A 21 -6.34 -7.06 0.77
N SER A 22 -5.21 -7.24 1.45
CA SER A 22 -5.14 -7.59 2.87
C SER A 22 -4.59 -6.42 3.68
N VAL A 23 -5.14 -6.23 4.88
CA VAL A 23 -4.65 -5.28 5.88
C VAL A 23 -4.45 -6.05 7.17
N ALA A 24 -3.25 -6.01 7.73
CA ALA A 24 -2.87 -6.79 8.89
C ALA A 24 -1.98 -6.02 9.86
N HIS A 25 -2.07 -6.32 11.14
CA HIS A 25 -1.10 -5.91 12.15
C HIS A 25 0.06 -6.91 12.19
N ILE A 26 1.29 -6.41 12.22
CA ILE A 26 2.50 -7.24 12.35
C ILE A 26 3.33 -6.75 13.53
N THR A 27 3.63 -7.65 14.47
CA THR A 27 4.59 -7.37 15.55
C THR A 27 6.00 -7.71 15.13
N GLU A 28 6.98 -6.93 15.58
CA GLU A 28 8.41 -7.20 15.37
C GLU A 28 8.75 -7.51 13.88
N PRO A 29 8.25 -6.72 12.90
CA PRO A 29 8.38 -7.03 11.47
C PRO A 29 9.84 -7.10 11.01
N TYR A 30 10.74 -6.41 11.71
CA TYR A 30 12.18 -6.29 11.45
C TYR A 30 13.06 -6.97 12.51
N GLY A 31 12.48 -7.84 13.34
CA GLY A 31 13.18 -8.54 14.41
C GLY A 31 12.75 -8.10 15.80
N GLU A 32 13.29 -8.79 16.80
CA GLU A 32 12.92 -8.61 18.21
C GLU A 32 13.06 -7.15 18.66
N GLY A 33 12.03 -6.64 19.34
CA GLY A 33 12.00 -5.27 19.84
C GLY A 33 11.74 -4.19 18.78
N SER A 34 11.57 -4.54 17.49
CA SER A 34 11.11 -3.55 16.50
C SER A 34 9.65 -3.20 16.70
N GLU A 35 9.32 -1.92 16.50
CA GLU A 35 7.97 -1.41 16.63
C GLU A 35 7.00 -2.11 15.67
N PRO A 36 5.75 -2.35 16.08
CA PRO A 36 4.75 -2.97 15.23
C PRO A 36 4.32 -2.04 14.10
N VAL A 37 3.77 -2.62 13.04
CA VAL A 37 3.31 -1.91 11.85
C VAL A 37 1.95 -2.41 11.39
N VAL A 38 1.27 -1.59 10.60
CA VAL A 38 0.19 -2.06 9.73
C VAL A 38 0.80 -2.47 8.39
N SER A 39 0.53 -3.68 7.94
CA SER A 39 0.88 -4.15 6.60
C SER A 39 -0.34 -4.04 5.69
N ILE A 40 -0.17 -3.43 4.51
CA ILE A 40 -1.14 -3.49 3.42
C ILE A 40 -0.54 -4.34 2.31
N GLY A 41 -1.26 -5.40 1.93
CA GLY A 41 -0.86 -6.39 0.96
C GLY A 41 -1.80 -6.47 -0.23
N ILE A 42 -1.26 -6.75 -1.41
CA ILE A 42 -2.00 -7.04 -2.64
C ILE A 42 -1.54 -8.38 -3.20
N SER A 43 -2.47 -9.29 -3.41
CA SER A 43 -2.23 -10.56 -4.09
C SER A 43 -3.12 -10.68 -5.31
N LEU A 44 -2.58 -11.08 -6.47
CA LEU A 44 -3.38 -11.38 -7.66
C LEU A 44 -3.90 -12.82 -7.65
N LYS A 45 -3.27 -13.68 -6.85
CA LYS A 45 -3.57 -15.11 -6.73
C LYS A 45 -4.44 -15.44 -5.51
N GLY A 46 -4.86 -14.44 -4.74
CA GLY A 46 -5.73 -14.60 -3.58
C GLY A 46 -5.02 -15.00 -2.28
N ASN A 47 -3.69 -14.98 -2.23
CA ASN A 47 -2.95 -15.31 -1.01
C ASN A 47 -2.78 -14.09 -0.11
N ALA A 48 -3.66 -13.95 0.89
CA ALA A 48 -3.65 -12.83 1.83
C ALA A 48 -2.47 -12.82 2.81
N LEU A 49 -1.92 -14.00 3.14
CA LEU A 49 -0.87 -14.17 4.15
C LEU A 49 0.53 -13.87 3.59
N ASP A 50 0.74 -14.15 2.31
CA ASP A 50 1.96 -13.79 1.61
C ASP A 50 1.64 -13.14 0.25
N PRO A 51 1.20 -11.88 0.29
CA PRO A 51 0.85 -11.13 -0.91
C PRO A 51 2.10 -10.77 -1.72
N GLU A 52 1.97 -10.76 -3.05
CA GLU A 52 3.03 -10.43 -4.00
C GLU A 52 3.60 -9.03 -3.77
N TRP A 53 2.74 -8.07 -3.42
CA TRP A 53 3.14 -6.72 -3.04
C TRP A 53 2.68 -6.42 -1.63
N LYS A 54 3.56 -5.88 -0.80
CA LYS A 54 3.22 -5.43 0.54
C LYS A 54 4.07 -4.24 0.97
N VAL A 55 3.45 -3.38 1.76
CA VAL A 55 4.11 -2.25 2.41
C VAL A 55 3.82 -2.31 3.89
N HIS A 56 4.84 -2.02 4.71
CA HIS A 56 4.69 -1.82 6.14
C HIS A 56 4.60 -0.33 6.43
N ILE A 57 3.57 0.06 7.15
CA ILE A 57 3.28 1.44 7.52
C ILE A 57 3.39 1.54 9.04
N PRO A 58 4.35 2.32 9.57
CA PRO A 58 4.41 2.62 10.99
C PRO A 58 3.09 3.23 11.46
N TYR A 59 2.67 2.90 12.69
CA TYR A 59 1.43 3.41 13.25
C TYR A 59 1.38 4.95 13.32
N GLU A 60 2.53 5.59 13.51
CA GLU A 60 2.63 7.06 13.54
C GLU A 60 2.35 7.73 12.19
N ASN A 61 2.36 6.99 11.08
CA ASN A 61 2.06 7.53 9.74
C ASN A 61 0.64 7.20 9.25
N ILE A 62 -0.20 6.56 10.08
CA ILE A 62 -1.51 6.07 9.63
C ILE A 62 -2.46 7.23 9.31
N ASP A 63 -2.49 8.27 10.13
CA ASP A 63 -3.39 9.41 9.91
C ASP A 63 -3.04 10.15 8.61
N ASP A 64 -1.76 10.47 8.40
CA ASP A 64 -1.27 11.09 7.16
C ASP A 64 -1.60 10.24 5.91
N LEU A 65 -1.45 8.91 6.03
CA LEU A 65 -1.79 8.00 4.93
C LEU A 65 -3.30 7.99 4.64
N ILE A 66 -4.14 7.99 5.67
CA ILE A 66 -5.60 8.05 5.50
C ILE A 66 -5.98 9.35 4.80
N GLU A 67 -5.45 10.50 5.25
CA GLU A 67 -5.69 11.80 4.62
C GLU A 67 -5.27 11.80 3.14
N ALA A 68 -4.11 11.24 2.82
CA ALA A 68 -3.62 11.14 1.45
C ALA A 68 -4.54 10.26 0.58
N LEU A 69 -5.02 9.13 1.10
CA LEU A 69 -5.95 8.23 0.39
C LEU A 69 -7.33 8.87 0.17
N GLU A 70 -7.82 9.62 1.16
CA GLU A 70 -9.08 10.37 1.04
C GLU A 70 -8.96 11.48 0.00
N LEU A 71 -7.86 12.24 0.02
CA LEU A 71 -7.57 13.25 -0.99
C LEU A 71 -7.48 12.63 -2.39
N ALA A 72 -6.76 11.51 -2.52
CA ALA A 72 -6.63 10.80 -3.79
C ALA A 72 -7.99 10.35 -4.33
N LYS A 73 -8.88 9.84 -3.47
CA LYS A 73 -10.24 9.48 -3.86
C LYS A 73 -11.07 10.68 -4.32
N LYS A 74 -10.91 11.82 -3.65
CA LYS A 74 -11.68 13.05 -3.94
C LYS A 74 -11.22 13.74 -5.23
N GLU A 75 -9.90 13.89 -5.39
CA GLU A 75 -9.31 14.67 -6.48
C GLU A 75 -9.06 13.79 -7.72
N PHE A 76 -8.66 12.52 -7.53
CA PHE A 76 -8.19 11.61 -8.59
C PHE A 76 -9.05 10.33 -8.75
N GLY A 77 -10.28 10.34 -8.24
CA GLY A 77 -11.20 9.19 -8.35
C GLY A 77 -11.50 8.76 -9.79
N LYS A 78 -12.36 7.76 -9.98
CA LYS A 78 -12.67 7.18 -11.31
C LYS A 78 -13.11 8.19 -12.39
N ASP A 79 -13.60 9.34 -11.96
CA ASP A 79 -14.08 10.42 -12.83
C ASP A 79 -13.05 11.54 -13.02
N TYR A 80 -11.81 11.35 -12.54
CA TYR A 80 -10.73 12.32 -12.72
C TYR A 80 -10.35 12.43 -14.20
N VAL A 81 -10.45 13.65 -14.71
CA VAL A 81 -9.91 14.03 -16.00
C VAL A 81 -8.68 14.89 -15.73
N PRO A 82 -7.47 14.46 -16.13
CA PRO A 82 -6.27 15.27 -16.01
C PRO A 82 -6.50 16.63 -16.68
N SER A 83 -6.20 17.73 -15.97
CA SER A 83 -6.14 19.03 -16.63
C SER A 83 -5.12 18.98 -17.76
N GLU A 84 -5.37 19.68 -18.86
CA GLU A 84 -4.49 19.70 -20.05
C GLU A 84 -3.05 20.16 -19.76
N HIS A 85 -2.80 20.66 -18.54
CA HIS A 85 -1.51 21.12 -18.03
C HIS A 85 -0.90 20.23 -16.93
N ALA A 86 -1.44 19.03 -16.68
CA ALA A 86 -0.81 18.09 -15.74
C ALA A 86 0.57 17.72 -16.26
N THR A 87 1.62 18.11 -15.54
CA THR A 87 2.99 17.75 -15.87
C THR A 87 3.19 16.25 -15.64
N PRO A 88 3.65 15.49 -16.64
CA PRO A 88 3.99 14.09 -16.47
C PRO A 88 5.07 13.92 -15.38
N LEU A 89 4.99 12.84 -14.60
CA LEU A 89 5.97 12.51 -13.56
C LEU A 89 7.24 11.87 -14.13
N ASP A 90 7.28 11.60 -15.44
CA ASP A 90 8.45 11.19 -16.18
C ASP A 90 9.20 12.39 -16.74
N ASN A 91 10.29 12.73 -16.07
CA ASN A 91 11.58 12.65 -16.72
C ASN A 91 12.50 12.03 -15.67
N GLU A 92 12.56 10.69 -15.66
CA GLU A 92 13.80 10.03 -15.29
C GLU A 92 14.85 10.52 -16.30
N GLU A 93 15.46 11.67 -16.03
CA GLU A 93 16.74 11.99 -16.64
C GLU A 93 17.64 10.83 -16.27
N GLY A 94 17.89 9.99 -17.27
CA GLY A 94 18.86 8.93 -17.17
C GLY A 94 20.12 9.55 -16.58
N ILE A 95 20.54 9.04 -15.44
CA ILE A 95 21.90 9.20 -14.96
C ILE A 95 22.76 8.35 -15.91
N GLY A 96 22.85 8.81 -17.15
CA GLY A 96 23.83 8.40 -18.14
C GLY A 96 25.16 8.94 -17.67
N GLY A 97 26.15 8.05 -17.64
CA GLY A 97 27.43 8.32 -17.02
C GLY A 97 28.26 9.41 -17.68
N ASP A 98 29.25 9.84 -16.91
CA ASP A 98 30.67 9.87 -17.30
C ASP A 98 31.50 9.40 -16.10
#